data_AF-A0A661ES44-F1
#
_entry.id   AF-A0A661ES44-F1
#
_cell.length_a   1.000
_cell.length_b   1.000
_cell.length_c   1.000
_cell.angle_alpha   90.00
_cell.angle_beta   90.00
_cell.angle_gamma   90.00
#
_symmetry.space_group_name_H-M   'P 1'
#
loop_
_entity.id
_entity.type
_entity.pdbx_description
1 polymer ?
#
loop_
_entity_poly.entity_id
_entity_poly.type
_entity_poly.pdbx_seq_one_letter_code
_entity_poly.pdbx_strand_id
1 'polypeptide(L)'
;KYLIVDTLQKADHIVAMTGDGVNDAPALKKADCGFAVSNATDAARAAADIVMTAPGLSVINEAIRQARITFARMKSYATFRIAETIRIVLFMTLSIVVFDFYPITPLMIILLALLNDIPILAIAYDNTRVHQLPVRWNMRELLTVSSVLGVAGVVSSFVLFFILQERGVDEEVIRTLLFLKLIIAGHSTLYITRAEGWFWQRPWPAPLLFWATFGTEILGTLVAVYGLMITPVGWEYALGIWGYALVWFLINDAIKVGTYRWLHSEGNNGATTANPSLTAAS
;
A
#
# COMPACT_ATOMS: atom_id res chain seq x y z
N LYS A 1 -16.18 2.89 -35.83
CA LYS A 1 -15.98 2.49 -34.41
C LYS A 1 -14.51 2.57 -34.01
N TYR A 2 -13.60 1.82 -34.65
CA TYR A 2 -12.15 1.88 -34.36
C TYR A 2 -11.55 3.30 -34.33
N LEU A 3 -11.75 4.09 -35.40
CA LEU A 3 -11.23 5.46 -35.51
C LEU A 3 -11.71 6.39 -34.39
N ILE A 4 -12.93 6.16 -33.88
CA ILE A 4 -13.49 6.95 -32.78
C ILE A 4 -12.73 6.65 -31.49
N VAL A 5 -12.52 5.37 -31.19
CA VAL A 5 -11.72 4.92 -30.02
C VAL A 5 -10.30 5.48 -30.12
N ASP A 6 -9.65 5.36 -31.27
CA ASP A 6 -8.30 5.88 -31.50
C ASP A 6 -8.20 7.41 -31.31
N THR A 7 -9.21 8.16 -31.76
CA THR A 7 -9.25 9.61 -31.60
C THR A 7 -9.42 10.02 -30.13
N LEU A 8 -10.29 9.33 -29.38
CA LEU A 8 -10.51 9.58 -27.96
C LEU A 8 -9.28 9.24 -27.12
N GLN A 9 -8.60 8.14 -27.43
CA GLN A 9 -7.33 7.77 -26.78
C GLN A 9 -6.23 8.79 -27.05
N LYS A 10 -6.13 9.30 -28.28
CA LYS A 10 -5.19 10.39 -28.63
C LYS A 10 -5.48 11.70 -27.89
N ALA A 11 -6.71 11.89 -27.43
CA ALA A 11 -7.12 13.01 -26.58
C ALA A 11 -6.91 12.73 -25.07
N ASP A 12 -6.12 11.71 -24.71
CA ASP A 12 -5.81 11.30 -23.33
C ASP A 12 -7.03 10.84 -22.51
N HIS A 13 -8.07 10.31 -23.16
CA HIS A 13 -9.16 9.62 -22.47
C HIS A 13 -8.85 8.12 -22.32
N ILE A 14 -9.22 7.54 -21.18
CA ILE A 14 -9.29 6.09 -21.00
C ILE A 14 -10.64 5.63 -21.56
N VAL A 15 -10.61 4.81 -22.61
CA VAL A 15 -11.80 4.45 -23.39
C VAL A 15 -12.15 2.99 -23.17
N ALA A 16 -13.35 2.76 -22.63
CA ALA A 16 -13.98 1.45 -22.66
C ALA A 16 -14.98 1.39 -23.83
N MET A 17 -15.04 0.26 -24.53
CA MET A 17 -15.98 0.05 -25.63
C MET A 17 -16.80 -1.21 -25.40
N THR A 18 -18.11 -1.14 -25.64
CA THR A 18 -19.00 -2.30 -25.69
C THR A 18 -19.24 -2.76 -27.12
N GLY A 19 -19.32 -4.07 -27.36
CA GLY A 19 -19.61 -4.64 -28.68
C GLY A 19 -20.27 -6.01 -28.60
N ASP A 20 -20.92 -6.40 -29.69
CA ASP A 20 -21.71 -7.64 -29.80
C ASP A 20 -21.33 -8.47 -31.04
N GLY A 21 -20.97 -7.81 -32.14
CA GLY A 21 -20.69 -8.44 -33.43
C GLY A 21 -19.21 -8.55 -33.80
N VAL A 22 -18.93 -9.37 -34.81
CA VAL A 22 -17.60 -9.54 -35.43
C VAL A 22 -17.01 -8.20 -35.89
N ASN A 23 -17.87 -7.29 -36.38
CA ASN A 23 -17.47 -5.96 -36.85
C ASN A 23 -16.93 -5.05 -35.73
N ASP A 24 -17.23 -5.38 -34.47
CA ASP A 24 -16.79 -4.60 -33.32
C ASP A 24 -15.44 -5.09 -32.78
N ALA A 25 -14.99 -6.28 -33.20
CA ALA A 25 -13.73 -6.88 -32.75
C ALA A 25 -12.51 -5.96 -32.89
N PRO A 26 -12.27 -5.25 -34.03
CA PRO A 26 -11.12 -4.35 -34.13
C PRO A 26 -11.18 -3.19 -33.12
N ALA A 27 -12.39 -2.68 -32.85
CA ALA A 27 -12.58 -1.52 -32.00
C ALA A 27 -12.58 -1.91 -30.51
N LEU A 28 -13.12 -3.09 -30.16
CA LEU A 28 -12.97 -3.73 -28.85
C LEU A 28 -11.50 -3.93 -28.51
N LYS A 29 -10.72 -4.46 -29.46
CA LYS A 29 -9.29 -4.70 -29.26
C LYS A 29 -8.46 -3.43 -29.12
N LYS A 30 -8.92 -2.33 -29.72
CA LYS A 30 -8.26 -1.03 -29.68
C LYS A 30 -8.55 -0.26 -28.38
N ALA A 31 -9.72 -0.46 -27.79
CA ALA A 31 -10.11 0.18 -26.55
C ALA A 31 -9.16 -0.20 -25.41
N ASP A 32 -9.05 0.66 -24.39
CA ASP A 32 -8.30 0.34 -23.17
C ASP A 32 -8.97 -0.79 -22.37
N CYS A 33 -10.29 -0.96 -22.56
CA CYS A 33 -11.04 -2.12 -22.09
C CYS A 33 -12.24 -2.42 -23.01
N GLY A 34 -12.23 -3.58 -23.65
CA GLY A 34 -13.35 -4.09 -24.44
C GLY A 34 -14.34 -4.89 -23.60
N PHE A 35 -15.63 -4.58 -23.72
CA PHE A 35 -16.74 -5.33 -23.11
C PHE A 35 -17.55 -6.05 -24.20
N ALA A 36 -17.58 -7.38 -24.16
CA ALA A 36 -18.51 -8.17 -24.96
C ALA A 36 -19.82 -8.36 -24.19
N VAL A 37 -20.95 -8.01 -24.80
CA VAL A 37 -22.28 -8.24 -24.20
C VAL A 37 -22.60 -9.74 -24.07
N SER A 38 -23.57 -10.10 -23.23
CA SER A 38 -23.87 -11.52 -22.92
C SER A 38 -24.29 -12.35 -24.12
N ASN A 39 -24.92 -11.73 -25.11
CA ASN A 39 -25.35 -12.35 -26.37
C ASN A 39 -24.36 -12.06 -27.53
N ALA A 40 -23.13 -11.65 -27.25
CA ALA A 40 -22.13 -11.35 -28.27
C ALA A 40 -21.68 -12.62 -29.01
N THR A 41 -21.30 -12.42 -30.28
CA THR A 41 -20.66 -13.43 -31.12
C THR A 41 -19.34 -13.90 -30.52
N ASP A 42 -18.92 -15.14 -30.83
CA ASP A 42 -17.63 -15.69 -30.36
C ASP A 42 -16.43 -14.82 -30.75
N ALA A 43 -16.47 -14.21 -31.93
CA ALA A 43 -15.44 -13.29 -32.37
C ALA A 43 -15.36 -12.02 -31.50
N ALA A 44 -16.51 -11.45 -31.10
CA ALA A 44 -16.55 -10.30 -30.21
C ALA A 44 -16.08 -10.68 -28.79
N ARG A 45 -16.50 -11.85 -28.29
CA ARG A 45 -16.02 -12.39 -27.00
C ARG A 45 -14.51 -12.61 -26.97
N ALA A 46 -13.94 -13.14 -28.06
CA ALA A 46 -12.50 -13.35 -28.19
C ALA A 46 -11.70 -12.05 -28.30
N ALA A 47 -12.32 -10.97 -28.77
CA ALA A 47 -11.68 -9.67 -28.92
C ALA A 47 -11.79 -8.77 -27.69
N ALA A 48 -12.74 -9.03 -26.80
CA ALA A 48 -13.00 -8.25 -25.58
C ALA A 48 -12.13 -8.71 -24.40
N ASP A 49 -11.86 -7.79 -23.46
CA ASP A 49 -11.14 -8.09 -22.21
C ASP A 49 -12.09 -8.60 -21.12
N ILE A 50 -13.37 -8.19 -21.19
CA ILE A 50 -14.42 -8.58 -20.24
C ILE A 50 -15.63 -9.10 -21.02
N VAL A 51 -16.09 -10.30 -20.68
CA VAL A 51 -17.34 -10.89 -21.21
C VAL A 51 -18.43 -10.76 -20.15
N MET A 52 -19.48 -10.03 -20.48
CA MET A 52 -20.62 -9.83 -19.58
C MET A 52 -21.47 -11.10 -19.52
N THR A 53 -21.77 -11.59 -18.32
CA THR A 53 -22.65 -12.75 -18.13
C THR A 53 -24.13 -12.38 -18.03
N ALA A 54 -24.42 -11.10 -17.80
CA ALA A 54 -25.76 -10.53 -17.75
C ALA A 54 -25.86 -9.30 -18.68
N PRO A 55 -27.02 -9.04 -19.28
CA PRO A 55 -27.23 -7.86 -20.10
C PRO A 55 -27.37 -6.58 -19.25
N GLY A 56 -27.08 -5.43 -19.85
CA GLY A 56 -27.38 -4.12 -19.29
C GLY A 56 -26.16 -3.31 -18.83
N LEU A 57 -26.29 -1.97 -18.92
CA LEU A 57 -25.23 -1.03 -18.54
C LEU A 57 -24.92 -1.04 -17.02
N SER A 58 -25.85 -1.53 -16.20
CA SER A 58 -25.65 -1.66 -14.75
C SER A 58 -24.46 -2.57 -14.40
N VAL A 59 -24.24 -3.62 -15.19
CA VAL A 59 -23.11 -4.56 -15.00
C VAL A 59 -21.77 -3.84 -15.24
N ILE A 60 -21.71 -2.93 -16.21
CA ILE A 60 -20.51 -2.14 -16.49
C ILE A 60 -20.23 -1.17 -15.34
N ASN A 61 -21.26 -0.50 -14.82
CA ASN A 61 -21.12 0.39 -13.66
C ASN A 61 -20.60 -0.36 -12.43
N GLU A 62 -21.11 -1.56 -12.18
CA GLU A 62 -20.63 -2.41 -11.08
C GLU A 62 -19.20 -2.89 -11.30
N ALA A 63 -18.84 -3.30 -12.52
CA ALA A 63 -17.47 -3.69 -12.86
C ALA A 63 -16.48 -2.53 -12.66
N ILE A 64 -16.82 -1.32 -13.09
CA ILE A 64 -16.01 -0.11 -12.88
C ILE A 64 -15.88 0.19 -11.39
N ARG A 65 -16.96 0.04 -10.60
CA ARG A 65 -16.92 0.25 -9.14
C ARG A 65 -15.96 -0.73 -8.47
N GLN A 66 -16.03 -2.02 -8.82
CA GLN A 66 -15.12 -3.04 -8.30
C GLN A 66 -13.66 -2.80 -8.72
N ALA A 67 -13.43 -2.42 -9.97
CA ALA A 67 -12.09 -2.09 -10.45
C ALA A 67 -11.46 -0.94 -9.65
N ARG A 68 -12.24 0.10 -9.30
CA ARG A 68 -11.77 1.21 -8.46
C ARG A 68 -11.47 0.80 -7.02
N ILE A 69 -12.27 -0.12 -6.44
CA ILE A 69 -12.00 -0.68 -5.11
C ILE A 69 -10.67 -1.43 -5.12
N THR A 70 -10.48 -2.32 -6.11
CA THR A 70 -9.24 -3.09 -6.28
C THR A 70 -8.05 -2.17 -6.50
N PHE A 71 -8.19 -1.13 -7.33
CA PHE A 71 -7.14 -0.15 -7.56
C PHE A 71 -6.73 0.57 -6.27
N ALA A 72 -7.70 1.02 -5.46
CA ALA A 72 -7.40 1.67 -4.18
C ALA A 72 -6.64 0.73 -3.22
N ARG A 73 -7.05 -0.54 -3.13
CA ARG A 73 -6.33 -1.56 -2.33
C ARG A 73 -4.90 -1.78 -2.84
N MET A 74 -4.73 -1.84 -4.16
CA MET A 74 -3.40 -1.98 -4.79
C MET A 74 -2.51 -0.77 -4.50
N LYS A 75 -3.04 0.46 -4.52
CA LYS A 75 -2.29 1.67 -4.17
C LYS A 75 -1.77 1.60 -2.72
N SER A 76 -2.63 1.24 -1.77
CA SER A 76 -2.24 1.08 -0.36
C SER A 76 -1.19 -0.03 -0.19
N TYR A 77 -1.42 -1.19 -0.83
CA TYR A 77 -0.47 -2.31 -0.81
C TYR A 77 0.91 -1.91 -1.37
N ALA A 78 0.95 -1.27 -2.54
CA ALA A 78 2.18 -0.84 -3.17
C ALA A 78 2.92 0.18 -2.30
N THR A 79 2.18 1.13 -1.72
CA THR A 79 2.76 2.16 -0.85
C THR A 79 3.42 1.53 0.39
N PHE A 80 2.71 0.62 1.05
CA PHE A 80 3.18 -0.18 2.17
C PHE A 80 4.41 -1.01 1.80
N ARG A 81 4.32 -1.80 0.73
CA ARG A 81 5.38 -2.75 0.34
C ARG A 81 6.69 -2.02 0.08
N ILE A 82 6.65 -0.91 -0.66
CA ILE A 82 7.85 -0.12 -0.97
C ILE A 82 8.43 0.49 0.31
N ALA A 83 7.58 1.03 1.20
CA ALA A 83 8.05 1.61 2.47
C ALA A 83 8.74 0.55 3.36
N GLU A 84 8.16 -0.65 3.48
CA GLU A 84 8.77 -1.74 4.24
C GLU A 84 10.07 -2.24 3.61
N THR A 85 10.11 -2.38 2.28
CA THR A 85 11.33 -2.79 1.59
C THR A 85 12.45 -1.79 1.81
N ILE A 86 12.18 -0.49 1.66
CA ILE A 86 13.15 0.58 1.95
C ILE A 86 13.62 0.48 3.40
N ARG A 87 12.68 0.35 4.35
CA ARG A 87 12.99 0.26 5.77
C ARG A 87 13.91 -0.91 6.09
N ILE A 88 13.54 -2.12 5.70
CA ILE A 88 14.29 -3.33 6.03
C ILE A 88 15.65 -3.30 5.34
N VAL A 89 15.70 -3.05 4.04
CA VAL A 89 16.96 -3.09 3.28
C VAL A 89 17.93 -2.02 3.79
N LEU A 90 17.51 -0.76 3.88
CA LEU A 90 18.39 0.31 4.33
C LEU A 90 18.83 0.13 5.79
N PHE A 91 17.91 -0.26 6.68
CA PHE A 91 18.27 -0.50 8.08
C PHE A 91 19.27 -1.63 8.21
N MET A 92 19.02 -2.79 7.57
CA MET A 92 19.93 -3.93 7.59
C MET A 92 21.31 -3.58 7.01
N THR A 93 21.34 -2.99 5.81
CA THR A 93 22.60 -2.65 5.14
C THR A 93 23.42 -1.64 5.93
N LEU A 94 22.79 -0.57 6.43
CA LEU A 94 23.51 0.44 7.22
C LEU A 94 23.95 -0.12 8.57
N SER A 95 23.17 -0.99 9.21
CA SER A 95 23.55 -1.62 10.48
C SER A 95 24.81 -2.48 10.32
N ILE A 96 24.87 -3.29 9.26
CA ILE A 96 25.98 -4.19 8.99
C ILE A 96 27.23 -3.40 8.55
N VAL A 97 27.10 -2.47 7.60
CA VAL A 97 28.26 -1.78 7.02
C VAL A 97 28.87 -0.76 7.98
N VAL A 98 28.04 -0.05 8.76
CA VAL A 98 28.51 1.06 9.61
C VAL A 98 28.81 0.62 11.04
N PHE A 99 28.01 -0.31 11.58
CA PHE A 99 28.09 -0.69 13.01
C PHE A 99 28.59 -2.11 13.23
N ASP A 100 28.91 -2.86 12.16
CA ASP A 100 29.28 -4.29 12.21
C ASP A 100 28.28 -5.14 13.01
N PHE A 101 27.03 -4.69 13.03
CA PHE A 101 25.95 -5.31 13.80
C PHE A 101 24.95 -5.94 12.84
N TYR A 102 24.63 -7.21 13.08
CA TYR A 102 23.58 -7.93 12.36
C TYR A 102 22.26 -7.81 13.15
N PRO A 103 21.34 -6.90 12.77
CA PRO A 103 20.18 -6.58 13.60
C PRO A 103 19.09 -7.65 13.58
N ILE A 104 19.06 -8.50 12.55
CA ILE A 104 18.08 -9.57 12.40
C ILE A 104 18.80 -10.81 11.87
N THR A 105 18.54 -11.96 12.48
CA THR A 105 19.07 -13.25 12.00
C THR A 105 18.26 -13.79 10.81
N PRO A 106 18.81 -14.68 9.97
CA PRO A 106 18.06 -15.29 8.87
C PRO A 106 16.76 -15.96 9.32
N LEU A 107 16.76 -16.59 10.49
CA LEU A 107 15.56 -17.21 11.08
C LEU A 107 14.48 -16.17 11.41
N MET A 108 14.86 -15.04 12.01
CA MET A 108 13.95 -13.94 12.30
C MET A 108 13.37 -13.33 11.01
N ILE A 109 14.14 -13.28 9.91
CA ILE A 109 13.62 -12.84 8.59
C ILE A 109 12.53 -13.80 8.09
N ILE A 110 12.73 -15.12 8.23
CA ILE A 110 11.73 -16.12 7.83
C ILE A 110 10.46 -15.97 8.68
N LEU A 111 10.61 -15.82 10.01
CA LEU A 111 9.48 -15.57 10.91
C LEU A 111 8.74 -14.28 10.57
N LEU A 112 9.48 -13.21 10.28
CA LEU A 112 8.91 -11.92 9.89
C LEU A 112 8.13 -12.03 8.57
N ALA A 113 8.65 -12.75 7.59
CA ALA A 113 7.96 -12.99 6.32
C ALA A 113 6.64 -13.74 6.53
N LEU A 114 6.67 -14.85 7.28
CA LEU A 114 5.49 -15.65 7.56
C LEU A 114 4.40 -14.86 8.31
N LEU A 115 4.80 -14.08 9.32
CA LEU A 115 3.88 -13.26 10.10
C LEU A 115 3.30 -12.09 9.30
N ASN A 116 4.04 -11.53 8.35
CA ASN A 116 3.54 -10.43 7.52
C ASN A 116 2.57 -10.92 6.43
N ASP A 117 2.75 -12.12 5.89
CA ASP A 117 1.98 -12.61 4.73
C ASP A 117 0.47 -12.71 5.02
N ILE A 118 0.08 -13.09 6.23
CA ILE A 118 -1.33 -13.19 6.65
C ILE A 118 -2.06 -11.83 6.49
N PRO A 119 -1.61 -10.73 7.12
CA PRO A 119 -2.22 -9.43 6.92
C PRO A 119 -2.08 -8.88 5.50
N ILE A 120 -1.01 -9.20 4.77
CA ILE A 120 -0.88 -8.81 3.36
C ILE A 120 -2.03 -9.39 2.52
N LEU A 121 -2.39 -10.65 2.72
CA LEU A 121 -3.53 -11.27 2.05
C LEU A 121 -4.85 -10.60 2.47
N ALA A 122 -4.96 -10.17 3.72
CA ALA A 122 -6.15 -9.48 4.23
C ALA A 122 -6.38 -8.09 3.59
N ILE A 123 -5.34 -7.41 3.08
CA ILE A 123 -5.46 -6.14 2.35
C ILE A 123 -6.41 -6.29 1.14
N ALA A 124 -6.43 -7.47 0.51
CA ALA A 124 -7.29 -7.72 -0.64
C ALA A 124 -8.80 -7.61 -0.32
N TYR A 125 -9.18 -7.77 0.94
CA TYR A 125 -10.56 -7.70 1.43
C TYR A 125 -10.89 -6.41 2.18
N ASP A 126 -9.98 -5.46 2.15
CA ASP A 126 -10.04 -4.30 3.02
C ASP A 126 -11.06 -3.24 2.56
N ASN A 127 -11.61 -2.45 3.48
CA ASN A 127 -12.59 -1.41 3.15
C ASN A 127 -11.89 -0.14 2.65
N THR A 128 -12.04 0.24 1.38
CA THR A 128 -11.38 1.42 0.79
C THR A 128 -12.38 2.47 0.33
N ARG A 129 -11.93 3.73 0.21
CA ARG A 129 -12.72 4.79 -0.43
C ARG A 129 -12.71 4.58 -1.94
N VAL A 130 -13.89 4.66 -2.55
CA VAL A 130 -14.03 4.59 -4.00
C VAL A 130 -14.08 6.02 -4.55
N HIS A 131 -13.08 6.40 -5.34
CA HIS A 131 -13.11 7.68 -6.04
C HIS A 131 -14.23 7.69 -7.09
N GLN A 132 -14.95 8.81 -7.18
CA GLN A 132 -16.04 8.97 -8.16
C GLN A 132 -15.52 9.25 -9.58
N LEU A 133 -14.33 9.84 -9.68
CA LEU A 133 -13.65 10.11 -10.94
C LEU A 133 -12.73 8.95 -11.35
N PRO A 134 -12.37 8.83 -12.65
CA PRO A 134 -11.35 7.90 -13.10
C PRO A 134 -10.03 8.13 -12.35
N VAL A 135 -9.40 7.03 -11.94
CA VAL A 135 -8.14 7.05 -11.19
C VAL A 135 -7.00 6.65 -12.11
N ARG A 136 -5.84 7.27 -11.93
CA ARG A 136 -4.57 6.93 -12.59
C ARG A 136 -3.49 6.76 -11.54
N TRP A 137 -2.47 5.98 -11.87
CA TRP A 137 -1.28 5.87 -11.01
C TRP A 137 -0.54 7.22 -10.99
N ASN A 138 -0.38 7.79 -9.81
CA ASN A 138 0.55 8.90 -9.59
C ASN A 138 1.85 8.33 -8.99
N MET A 139 2.77 7.92 -9.87
CA MET A 139 4.03 7.27 -9.44
C MET A 139 4.90 8.20 -8.61
N ARG A 140 4.89 9.51 -8.88
CA ARG A 140 5.64 10.49 -8.10
C ARG A 140 5.13 10.52 -6.66
N GLU A 141 3.82 10.63 -6.47
CA GLU A 141 3.21 10.63 -5.14
C GLU A 141 3.47 9.32 -4.40
N LEU A 142 3.20 8.19 -5.05
CA LEU A 142 3.37 6.86 -4.45
C LEU A 142 4.82 6.64 -4.01
N LEU A 143 5.79 6.87 -4.89
CA LEU A 143 7.21 6.66 -4.56
C LEU A 143 7.70 7.63 -3.49
N THR A 144 7.24 8.88 -3.52
CA THR A 144 7.64 9.89 -2.53
C THR A 144 7.12 9.52 -1.15
N VAL A 145 5.83 9.23 -1.01
CA VAL A 145 5.21 8.88 0.28
C VAL A 145 5.82 7.60 0.84
N SER A 146 6.00 6.57 0.01
CA SER A 146 6.65 5.33 0.42
C SER A 146 8.09 5.54 0.88
N SER A 147 8.87 6.36 0.16
CA SER A 147 10.27 6.61 0.50
C SER A 147 10.39 7.39 1.81
N VAL A 148 9.56 8.42 2.01
CA VAL A 148 9.54 9.20 3.25
C VAL A 148 9.17 8.31 4.45
N LEU A 149 8.13 7.49 4.32
CA LEU A 149 7.74 6.53 5.38
C LEU A 149 8.80 5.46 5.63
N GLY A 150 9.44 4.96 4.58
CA GLY A 150 10.54 4.01 4.68
C GLY A 150 11.72 4.59 5.45
N VAL A 151 12.19 5.78 5.07
CA VAL A 151 13.29 6.49 5.73
C VAL A 151 12.94 6.85 7.18
N ALA A 152 11.74 7.35 7.45
CA ALA A 152 11.29 7.60 8.83
C ALA A 152 11.32 6.31 9.67
N GLY A 153 10.95 5.18 9.07
CA GLY A 153 11.06 3.86 9.68
C GLY A 153 12.51 3.43 9.98
N VAL A 154 13.47 3.75 9.11
CA VAL A 154 14.91 3.52 9.32
C VAL A 154 15.41 4.35 10.50
N VAL A 155 15.08 5.65 10.52
CA VAL A 155 15.43 6.56 11.64
C VAL A 155 14.88 6.01 12.95
N SER A 156 13.61 5.60 12.97
CA SER A 156 13.01 4.93 14.13
C SER A 156 13.79 3.68 14.55
N SER A 157 14.18 2.80 13.63
CA SER A 157 14.96 1.61 13.99
C SER A 157 16.32 1.96 14.61
N PHE A 158 17.03 2.96 14.07
CA PHE A 158 18.31 3.38 14.63
C PHE A 158 18.17 4.09 15.98
N VAL A 159 17.14 4.93 16.16
CA VAL A 159 16.86 5.55 17.46
C VAL A 159 16.63 4.47 18.52
N LEU A 160 15.86 3.43 18.21
CA LEU A 160 15.67 2.31 19.13
C LEU A 160 17.00 1.58 19.40
N PHE A 161 17.78 1.30 18.36
CA PHE A 161 19.07 0.63 18.48
C PHE A 161 20.02 1.39 19.43
N PHE A 162 20.18 2.71 19.25
CA PHE A 162 21.04 3.52 20.12
C PHE A 162 20.53 3.60 21.55
N ILE A 163 19.22 3.73 21.77
CA ILE A 163 18.64 3.72 23.12
C ILE A 163 18.95 2.40 23.84
N LEU A 164 18.84 1.27 23.14
CA LEU A 164 19.13 -0.05 23.74
C LEU A 164 20.61 -0.25 24.00
N GLN A 165 21.47 0.22 23.09
CA GLN A 165 22.92 0.15 23.23
C GLN A 165 23.42 1.02 24.40
N GLU A 166 22.90 2.24 24.57
CA GLU A 166 23.24 3.13 25.70
C GLU A 166 22.81 2.55 27.05
N ARG A 167 21.71 1.79 27.07
CA ARG A 167 21.26 1.05 28.26
C ARG A 167 22.07 -0.22 28.54
N GLY A 168 23.05 -0.55 27.71
CA GLY A 168 23.88 -1.75 27.88
C GLY A 168 23.11 -3.05 27.74
N VAL A 169 22.03 -3.04 26.95
CA VAL A 169 21.25 -4.26 26.67
C VAL A 169 22.09 -5.19 25.80
N ASP A 170 22.06 -6.49 26.12
CA ASP A 170 22.82 -7.49 25.37
C ASP A 170 22.38 -7.55 23.88
N GLU A 171 23.34 -7.80 22.99
CA GLU A 171 23.11 -7.75 21.54
C GLU A 171 22.05 -8.74 21.08
N GLU A 172 21.98 -9.93 21.67
CA GLU A 172 20.96 -10.91 21.33
C GLU A 172 19.55 -10.43 21.68
N VAL A 173 19.42 -9.78 22.84
CA VAL A 173 18.17 -9.16 23.29
C VAL A 173 17.80 -8.01 22.34
N ILE A 174 18.76 -7.18 21.92
CA ILE A 174 18.54 -6.12 20.94
C ILE A 174 18.00 -6.68 19.62
N ARG A 175 18.56 -7.78 19.10
CA ARG A 175 18.07 -8.43 17.87
C ARG A 175 16.60 -8.85 18.00
N THR A 176 16.23 -9.48 19.13
CA THR A 176 14.82 -9.86 19.37
C THR A 176 13.91 -8.64 19.48
N LEU A 177 14.36 -7.56 20.12
CA LEU A 177 13.57 -6.32 20.24
C LEU A 177 13.39 -5.61 18.90
N LEU A 178 14.42 -5.59 18.05
CA LEU A 178 14.33 -5.06 16.69
C LEU A 178 13.40 -5.91 15.82
N PHE A 179 13.46 -7.24 15.93
CA PHE A 179 12.51 -8.15 15.29
C PHE A 179 11.06 -7.82 15.71
N LEU A 180 10.79 -7.73 17.02
CA LEU A 180 9.47 -7.40 17.54
C LEU A 180 8.99 -6.03 17.06
N LYS A 181 9.88 -5.03 17.07
CA LYS A 181 9.61 -3.68 16.56
C LYS A 181 9.23 -3.71 15.09
N LEU A 182 9.91 -4.49 14.26
CA LEU A 182 9.64 -4.55 12.82
C LEU A 182 8.30 -5.21 12.51
N ILE A 183 7.87 -6.19 13.31
CA ILE A 183 6.52 -6.74 13.24
C ILE A 183 5.52 -5.63 13.55
N ILE A 184 5.54 -5.06 14.76
CA ILE A 184 4.52 -4.12 15.22
C ILE A 184 4.49 -2.86 14.34
N ALA A 185 5.67 -2.28 14.04
CA ALA A 185 5.76 -1.09 13.20
C ALA A 185 5.38 -1.37 11.74
N GLY A 186 5.67 -2.57 11.21
CA GLY A 186 5.27 -2.98 9.87
C GLY A 186 3.75 -3.03 9.74
N HIS A 187 3.09 -3.77 10.62
CA HIS A 187 1.63 -3.87 10.67
C HIS A 187 0.97 -2.52 10.94
N SER A 188 1.55 -1.69 11.81
CA SER A 188 1.12 -0.30 12.04
C SER A 188 1.19 0.56 10.76
N THR A 189 2.22 0.37 9.93
CA THR A 189 2.40 1.10 8.66
C THR A 189 1.28 0.76 7.67
N LEU A 190 0.76 -0.47 7.69
CA LEU A 190 -0.38 -0.87 6.87
C LEU A 190 -1.59 0.06 7.14
N TYR A 191 -1.91 0.34 8.40
CA TYR A 191 -3.00 1.26 8.75
C TYR A 191 -2.77 2.70 8.29
N ILE A 192 -1.52 3.16 8.36
CA ILE A 192 -1.14 4.51 7.92
C ILE A 192 -1.31 4.66 6.40
N THR A 193 -0.89 3.67 5.63
CA THR A 193 -0.92 3.70 4.15
C THR A 193 -2.31 3.48 3.57
N ARG A 194 -3.26 2.99 4.37
CA ARG A 194 -4.66 2.74 4.00
C ARG A 194 -5.44 4.00 3.64
N ALA A 195 -5.06 5.15 4.22
CA ALA A 195 -5.73 6.43 4.04
C ALA A 195 -4.73 7.55 3.72
N GLU A 196 -5.09 8.42 2.78
CA GLU A 196 -4.28 9.61 2.43
C GLU A 196 -4.34 10.67 3.54
N GLY A 197 -5.48 10.77 4.24
CA GLY A 197 -5.64 11.57 5.45
C GLY A 197 -5.18 10.85 6.71
N TRP A 198 -5.65 11.30 7.88
CA TRP A 198 -5.35 10.65 9.17
C TRP A 198 -5.85 9.21 9.24
N PHE A 199 -5.15 8.35 9.99
CA PHE A 199 -5.48 6.92 10.08
C PHE A 199 -6.91 6.62 10.58
N TRP A 200 -7.48 7.51 11.41
CA TRP A 200 -8.84 7.37 11.96
C TRP A 200 -9.95 7.79 10.99
N GLN A 201 -9.62 8.21 9.77
CA GLN A 201 -10.62 8.59 8.80
C GLN A 201 -11.36 7.37 8.25
N ARG A 202 -12.69 7.48 8.14
CA ARG A 202 -13.53 6.45 7.51
C ARG A 202 -13.13 6.21 6.05
N PRO A 203 -13.29 5.01 5.49
CA PRO A 203 -13.82 3.81 6.10
C PRO A 203 -12.88 3.24 7.17
N TRP A 204 -13.42 2.44 8.08
CA TRP A 204 -12.62 1.72 9.08
C TRP A 204 -12.01 0.45 8.46
N PRO A 205 -10.88 -0.07 8.99
CA PRO A 205 -10.30 -1.33 8.54
C PRO A 205 -11.31 -2.47 8.55
N ALA A 206 -11.23 -3.36 7.56
CA ALA A 206 -12.05 -4.56 7.56
C ALA A 206 -11.73 -5.41 8.80
N PRO A 207 -12.72 -6.08 9.43
CA PRO A 207 -12.47 -6.94 10.59
C PRO A 207 -11.43 -8.03 10.31
N LEU A 208 -11.41 -8.56 9.08
CA LEU A 208 -10.41 -9.55 8.66
C LEU A 208 -8.99 -8.97 8.71
N LEU A 209 -8.79 -7.74 8.21
CA LEU A 209 -7.51 -7.07 8.28
C LEU A 209 -7.11 -6.81 9.74
N PHE A 210 -8.04 -6.34 10.55
CA PHE A 210 -7.80 -6.06 11.97
C PHE A 210 -7.32 -7.28 12.73
N TRP A 211 -8.05 -8.40 12.64
CA TRP A 211 -7.67 -9.63 13.32
C TRP A 211 -6.42 -10.27 12.73
N ALA A 212 -6.19 -10.13 11.43
CA ALA A 212 -4.95 -10.58 10.80
C ALA A 212 -3.74 -9.85 11.36
N THR A 213 -3.75 -8.51 11.43
CA THR A 213 -2.61 -7.75 11.94
C THR A 213 -2.41 -7.95 13.45
N PHE A 214 -3.47 -7.78 14.25
CA PHE A 214 -3.35 -7.90 15.71
C PHE A 214 -3.01 -9.34 16.12
N GLY A 215 -3.57 -10.34 15.41
CA GLY A 215 -3.27 -11.74 15.67
C GLY A 215 -1.79 -12.08 15.42
N THR A 216 -1.21 -11.60 14.31
CA THR A 216 0.21 -11.84 14.01
C THR A 216 1.15 -11.01 14.87
N GLU A 217 0.76 -9.79 15.27
CA GLU A 217 1.50 -8.98 16.26
C GLU A 217 1.54 -9.65 17.64
N ILE A 218 0.40 -10.18 18.12
CA ILE A 218 0.34 -10.92 19.38
C ILE A 218 1.20 -12.18 19.27
N LEU A 219 1.06 -12.95 18.18
CA LEU A 219 1.86 -14.15 17.97
C LEU A 219 3.37 -13.84 17.94
N GLY A 220 3.79 -12.81 17.23
CA GLY A 220 5.17 -12.33 17.21
C GLY A 220 5.67 -11.86 18.58
N THR A 221 4.80 -11.21 19.35
CA THR A 221 5.09 -10.82 20.74
C THR A 221 5.30 -12.04 21.63
N LEU A 222 4.45 -13.06 21.54
CA LEU A 222 4.61 -14.31 22.30
C LEU A 222 5.91 -15.04 21.94
N VAL A 223 6.25 -15.09 20.65
CA VAL A 223 7.52 -15.66 20.16
C VAL A 223 8.73 -14.92 20.77
N ALA A 224 8.70 -13.59 20.82
CA ALA A 224 9.76 -12.77 21.42
C ALA A 224 9.84 -12.90 22.95
N VAL A 225 8.69 -12.92 23.63
CA VAL A 225 8.64 -12.99 25.09
C VAL A 225 9.11 -14.35 25.61
N TYR A 226 8.61 -15.44 25.02
CA TYR A 226 8.92 -16.80 25.47
C TYR A 226 10.15 -17.42 24.80
N GLY A 227 10.77 -16.71 23.84
CA GLY A 227 12.00 -17.13 23.20
C GLY A 227 11.84 -18.36 22.31
N LEU A 228 10.77 -18.42 21.51
CA LEU A 228 10.59 -19.52 20.57
C LEU A 228 11.59 -19.37 19.41
N MET A 229 12.71 -20.09 19.50
CA MET A 229 13.84 -20.06 18.56
C MET A 229 14.61 -18.74 18.48
N ILE A 230 14.34 -17.79 19.39
CA ILE A 230 15.03 -16.50 19.53
C ILE A 230 15.28 -16.20 21.01
N THR A 231 16.19 -15.28 21.32
CA THR A 231 16.53 -14.95 22.71
C THR A 231 15.34 -14.29 23.42
N PRO A 232 14.90 -14.79 24.59
CA PRO A 232 13.72 -14.27 25.28
C PRO A 232 13.97 -12.89 25.89
N VAL A 233 13.01 -11.97 25.70
CA VAL A 233 13.11 -10.58 26.19
C VAL A 233 12.17 -10.26 27.35
N GLY A 234 11.21 -11.14 27.68
CA GLY A 234 10.23 -10.89 28.73
C GLY A 234 9.19 -9.80 28.40
N TRP A 235 8.16 -9.68 29.25
CA TRP A 235 7.02 -8.78 29.00
C TRP A 235 7.35 -7.31 29.16
N GLU A 236 8.27 -6.94 30.04
CA GLU A 236 8.64 -5.54 30.28
C GLU A 236 9.19 -4.88 29.02
N TYR A 237 10.19 -5.50 28.40
CA TYR A 237 10.75 -5.02 27.15
C TYR A 237 9.73 -5.09 26.00
N ALA A 238 8.95 -6.17 25.91
CA ALA A 238 7.93 -6.30 24.87
C ALA A 238 6.90 -5.16 24.92
N LEU A 239 6.36 -4.85 26.11
CA LEU A 239 5.43 -3.74 26.30
C LEU A 239 6.09 -2.38 26.03
N GLY A 240 7.39 -2.23 26.36
CA GLY A 240 8.19 -1.07 25.99
C GLY A 240 8.25 -0.87 24.47
N ILE A 241 8.45 -1.94 23.70
CA ILE A 241 8.44 -1.89 22.23
C ILE A 241 7.07 -1.57 21.67
N TRP A 242 5.99 -2.10 22.26
CA TRP A 242 4.62 -1.71 21.91
C TRP A 242 4.40 -0.21 22.10
N GLY A 243 4.77 0.33 23.28
CA GLY A 243 4.68 1.77 23.55
C GLY A 243 5.49 2.60 22.55
N TYR A 244 6.74 2.19 22.29
CA TYR A 244 7.60 2.83 21.30
C TYR A 244 6.99 2.83 19.89
N ALA A 245 6.46 1.69 19.45
CA ALA A 245 5.83 1.54 18.14
C ALA A 245 4.56 2.38 18.01
N LEU A 246 3.74 2.48 19.07
CA LEU A 246 2.53 3.31 19.09
C LEU A 246 2.87 4.81 18.97
N VAL A 247 3.92 5.28 19.64
CA VAL A 247 4.40 6.66 19.48
C VAL A 247 4.84 6.92 18.04
N TRP A 248 5.65 6.02 17.47
CA TRP A 248 6.10 6.14 16.09
C TRP A 248 4.99 5.98 15.06
N PHE A 249 3.94 5.21 15.37
CA PHE A 249 2.75 5.13 14.53
C PHE A 249 2.09 6.50 14.36
N LEU A 250 1.90 7.25 15.45
CA LEU A 250 1.34 8.60 15.39
C LEU A 250 2.25 9.58 14.63
N ILE A 251 3.57 9.48 14.86
CA ILE A 251 4.57 10.31 14.14
C ILE A 251 4.52 10.00 12.64
N ASN A 252 4.54 8.73 12.25
CA ASN A 252 4.50 8.32 10.85
C ASN A 252 3.18 8.71 10.17
N ASP A 253 2.05 8.65 10.88
CA ASP A 253 0.78 9.15 10.35
C ASP A 253 0.85 10.65 10.07
N ALA A 254 1.39 11.45 11.00
CA ALA A 254 1.59 12.88 10.82
C ALA A 254 2.56 13.21 9.66
N ILE A 255 3.68 12.48 9.55
CA ILE A 255 4.64 12.61 8.44
C ILE A 255 3.95 12.34 7.10
N LYS A 256 3.17 11.26 7.01
CA LYS A 256 2.43 10.90 5.79
C LYS A 256 1.40 11.95 5.43
N VAL A 257 0.60 12.44 6.39
CA VAL A 257 -0.39 13.51 6.13
C VAL A 257 0.32 14.80 5.67
N GLY A 258 1.44 15.16 6.29
CA GLY A 258 2.27 16.29 5.86
C GLY A 258 2.79 16.13 4.43
N THR A 259 3.28 14.93 4.09
CA THR A 259 3.81 14.61 2.75
C THR A 259 2.73 14.71 1.68
N TYR A 260 1.53 14.16 1.93
CA TYR A 260 0.41 14.31 1.00
C TYR A 260 0.01 15.78 0.82
N ARG A 261 -0.10 16.56 1.91
CA ARG A 261 -0.43 17.99 1.81
C ARG A 261 0.58 18.78 0.99
N TRP A 262 1.87 18.50 1.18
CA TRP A 262 2.94 19.14 0.41
C TRP A 262 2.84 18.81 -1.09
N LEU A 263 2.69 17.52 -1.44
CA LEU A 263 2.54 17.09 -2.84
C LEU A 263 1.33 17.70 -3.54
N HIS A 264 0.19 17.78 -2.84
CA HIS A 264 -1.03 18.39 -3.39
C HIS A 264 -0.87 19.91 -3.55
N SER A 265 -0.16 20.58 -2.65
CA SER A 265 0.14 22.02 -2.78
C SER A 265 1.05 22.31 -3.97
N GLU A 266 2.08 21.50 -4.21
CA GLU A 266 2.95 21.66 -5.39
C GLU A 266 2.17 21.42 -6.69
N GLY A 267 1.32 20.40 -6.74
CA GLY A 267 0.49 20.10 -7.90
C GLY A 267 -0.45 21.25 -8.26
N ASN A 268 -1.02 21.93 -7.25
CA ASN A 268 -1.91 23.06 -7.46
C ASN A 268 -1.17 24.30 -7.97
N ASN A 269 0.03 24.57 -7.46
CA ASN A 269 0.90 25.68 -7.90
C ASN A 269 1.48 25.44 -9.32
N GLY A 270 1.76 24.18 -9.67
CA GLY A 270 2.18 23.80 -11.03
C GLY A 270 1.07 23.94 -12.07
N ALA A 271 -0.18 23.65 -11.69
CA ALA A 271 -1.34 23.83 -12.57
C ALA A 271 -1.66 25.32 -12.84
N THR A 272 -1.47 26.20 -11.85
CA THR A 272 -1.69 27.65 -12.02
C THR A 272 -0.64 28.31 -12.92
N THR A 273 0.57 27.74 -12.98
CA THR A 273 1.67 28.27 -13.81
C THR A 273 1.66 27.70 -15.23
N ALA A 274 1.09 26.51 -15.44
CA ALA A 274 1.06 25.85 -16.75
C ALA A 274 -0.12 26.26 -17.65
N ASN A 275 -1.18 26.92 -17.14
CA ASN A 275 -2.32 27.32 -17.98
C ASN A 275 -3.03 28.60 -17.49
N PRO A 276 -2.55 29.80 -17.87
CA PRO A 276 -3.18 31.07 -17.49
C PRO A 276 -4.54 31.34 -18.17
N SER A 277 -4.95 30.52 -19.14
CA SER A 277 -6.09 30.80 -20.03
C SER A 277 -7.43 30.21 -19.58
N LEU A 278 -7.47 29.40 -18.51
CA LEU A 278 -8.71 28.78 -17.99
C LEU A 278 -9.27 29.44 -16.73
N THR A 279 -8.56 30.38 -16.12
CA THR A 279 -9.05 31.13 -14.94
C THR A 279 -9.86 32.38 -15.30
N ALA A 280 -10.07 32.68 -16.58
CA ALA A 280 -10.81 33.86 -17.04
C ALA A 280 -12.32 33.61 -17.32
N ALA A 281 -12.84 32.42 -17.02
CA ALA A 281 -14.27 32.11 -17.16
C ALA A 281 -14.84 31.56 -15.85
N SER A 282 -14.99 32.46 -14.87
CA SER A 282 -15.86 32.31 -13.70
C SER A 282 -16.88 33.43 -13.71
#